data_AF-A0A3A0FXE7-F1
#
_entry.id   AF-A0A3A0FXE7-F1
#
_cell.length_a   1.000
_cell.length_b   1.000
_cell.length_c   1.000
_cell.angle_alpha   90.00
_cell.angle_beta   90.00
_cell.angle_gamma   90.00
#
_symmetry.space_group_name_H-M   'P 1'
#
loop_
_entity.id
_entity.type
_entity.pdbx_description
1 polymer ?
#
loop_
_entity_poly.entity_id
_entity_poly.type
_entity_poly.pdbx_seq_one_letter_code
_entity_poly.pdbx_strand_id
1 'polypeptide(L)'
;MLTQQLSRLLRTCAPALAAIAFAAAPAGALTIPLNVEFDDGTVGPHATLTVEESGGGLDFTLSLAGTDLGPNADLHEFYFNIAGDPGALQLETVSAVATPFELSTDPAVAGGAGAAFDYGVNLGEGAGPPGNGVLQSASFRITADDPLTLASLSPLSATSQGIQVNFALHVQGTSAPFATSETVGGVIPEPGTLLLLAAGLSGLALHGRRSS
;
A
#
# COMPACT_ATOMS: atom_id res chain seq x y z
N MET A 1 25.19 -30.91 71.53
CA MET A 1 24.60 -32.11 70.88
C MET A 1 23.64 -31.60 69.82
N LEU A 2 23.95 -31.77 68.53
CA LEU A 2 23.61 -32.98 67.74
C LEU A 2 22.07 -33.22 67.79
N THR A 3 21.26 -33.30 66.73
CA THR A 3 21.47 -33.70 65.33
C THR A 3 20.13 -33.60 64.59
N GLN A 4 20.17 -33.15 63.32
CA GLN A 4 19.32 -33.47 62.15
C GLN A 4 17.81 -33.81 62.31
N GLN A 5 16.96 -33.28 61.42
CA GLN A 5 16.66 -33.95 60.13
C GLN A 5 15.64 -33.19 59.25
N LEU A 6 16.08 -32.97 58.02
CA LEU A 6 15.41 -33.17 56.73
C LEU A 6 14.05 -32.50 56.39
N SER A 7 14.03 -32.07 55.13
CA SER A 7 12.94 -32.20 54.13
C SER A 7 11.92 -31.06 54.01
N ARG A 8 12.14 -30.17 53.04
CA ARG A 8 11.48 -30.27 51.72
C ARG A 8 11.96 -29.16 50.78
N LEU A 9 12.67 -29.63 49.76
CA LEU A 9 13.12 -28.90 48.60
C LEU A 9 11.91 -28.63 47.68
N LEU A 10 11.26 -27.46 47.75
CA LEU A 10 10.37 -27.03 46.67
C LEU A 10 11.19 -26.22 45.66
N ARG A 11 11.72 -26.96 44.68
CA ARG A 11 12.13 -26.39 43.39
C ARG A 11 10.86 -25.98 42.65
N THR A 12 10.48 -24.71 42.72
CA THR A 12 9.57 -24.13 41.73
C THR A 12 10.38 -23.91 40.45
N CYS A 13 10.19 -24.83 39.51
CA CYS A 13 10.64 -24.73 38.14
C CYS A 13 9.78 -23.66 37.46
N ALA A 14 10.34 -22.47 37.22
CA ALA A 14 9.71 -21.48 36.35
C ALA A 14 9.84 -21.97 34.90
N PRO A 15 8.76 -22.10 34.12
CA PRO A 15 8.89 -22.34 32.70
C PRO A 15 9.50 -21.09 32.07
N ALA A 16 10.71 -21.21 31.54
CA ALA A 16 11.28 -20.22 30.65
C ALA A 16 10.40 -20.18 29.39
N LEU A 17 9.53 -19.17 29.31
CA LEU A 17 8.79 -18.85 28.11
C LEU A 17 9.83 -18.37 27.08
N ALA A 18 10.22 -19.26 26.17
CA ALA A 18 11.08 -18.91 25.05
C ALA A 18 10.28 -17.97 24.14
N ALA A 19 10.55 -16.67 24.25
CA ALA A 19 10.12 -15.71 23.26
C ALA A 19 10.86 -16.05 21.96
N ILE A 20 10.15 -16.68 21.02
CA ILE A 20 10.61 -16.81 19.64
C ILE A 20 10.51 -15.39 19.07
N ALA A 21 11.65 -14.70 19.02
CA ALA A 21 11.79 -13.52 18.21
C ALA A 21 11.72 -13.99 16.75
N PHE A 22 10.55 -13.83 16.12
CA PHE A 22 10.47 -13.84 14.67
C PHE A 22 11.33 -12.67 14.20
N ALA A 23 12.49 -13.00 13.62
CA ALA A 23 13.25 -12.02 12.86
C ALA A 23 12.33 -11.54 11.73
N ALA A 24 11.96 -10.26 11.77
CA ALA A 24 11.26 -9.62 10.66
C ALA A 24 12.09 -9.85 9.40
N ALA A 25 11.51 -10.53 8.41
CA ALA A 25 12.08 -10.55 7.07
C ALA A 25 12.23 -9.08 6.62
N PRO A 26 13.27 -8.74 5.82
CA PRO A 26 13.36 -7.41 5.26
C PRO A 26 12.05 -7.15 4.50
N ALA A 27 11.29 -6.15 4.95
CA ALA A 27 10.06 -5.73 4.32
C ALA A 27 10.36 -5.40 2.86
N GLY A 28 9.72 -6.11 1.93
CA GLY A 28 9.72 -5.70 0.54
C GLY A 28 8.99 -4.37 0.45
N ALA A 29 9.69 -3.31 0.06
CA ALA A 29 9.08 -2.02 -0.25
C ALA A 29 9.03 -1.84 -1.77
N LEU A 30 7.86 -1.53 -2.29
CA LEU A 30 7.62 -1.24 -3.69
C LEU A 30 7.17 0.21 -3.83
N THR A 31 7.96 1.02 -4.53
CA THR A 31 7.61 2.41 -4.85
C THR A 31 7.28 2.53 -6.34
N ILE A 32 6.11 3.07 -6.64
CA ILE A 32 5.54 3.15 -7.99
C ILE A 32 5.13 4.60 -8.26
N PRO A 33 5.62 5.23 -9.33
CA PRO A 33 5.02 6.47 -9.81
C PRO A 33 3.63 6.17 -10.38
N LEU A 34 2.63 6.91 -9.90
CA LEU A 34 1.28 6.86 -10.44
C LEU A 34 1.14 7.96 -11.50
N ASN A 35 0.75 7.56 -12.71
CA ASN A 35 0.53 8.48 -13.82
C ASN A 35 -0.91 9.02 -13.78
N VAL A 36 -1.06 10.34 -13.76
CA VAL A 36 -2.37 10.99 -13.86
C VAL A 36 -2.74 11.05 -15.33
N GLU A 37 -3.97 10.69 -15.65
CA GLU A 37 -4.57 11.00 -16.94
C GLU A 37 -5.50 12.18 -16.76
N PHE A 38 -5.26 13.25 -17.53
CA PHE A 38 -6.13 14.43 -17.56
C PHE A 38 -7.11 14.33 -18.74
N ASP A 39 -8.25 15.03 -18.64
CA ASP A 39 -9.28 15.07 -19.69
C ASP A 39 -8.75 15.61 -21.05
N ASP A 40 -7.63 16.33 -21.04
CA ASP A 40 -6.95 16.82 -22.26
C ASP A 40 -6.05 15.77 -22.94
N GLY A 41 -5.95 14.55 -22.37
CA GLY A 41 -5.12 13.45 -22.84
C GLY A 41 -3.67 13.49 -22.38
N THR A 42 -3.29 14.46 -21.53
CA THR A 42 -1.96 14.52 -20.93
C THR A 42 -1.80 13.42 -19.88
N VAL A 43 -0.65 12.74 -19.89
CA VAL A 43 -0.30 11.70 -18.91
C VAL A 43 1.06 11.99 -18.29
N GLY A 44 1.15 12.01 -16.96
CA GLY A 44 2.41 12.30 -16.25
C GLY A 44 2.48 11.79 -14.81
N PRO A 45 3.69 11.56 -14.24
CA PRO A 45 3.84 11.03 -12.89
C PRO A 45 3.63 12.14 -11.85
N HIS A 46 2.40 12.30 -11.37
CA HIS A 46 2.07 13.33 -10.36
C HIS A 46 1.66 12.76 -9.01
N ALA A 47 1.78 11.46 -8.79
CA ALA A 47 1.69 10.87 -7.47
C ALA A 47 2.67 9.70 -7.32
N THR A 48 2.96 9.35 -6.07
CA THR A 48 3.79 8.21 -5.69
C THR A 48 3.00 7.33 -4.75
N LEU A 49 3.00 6.03 -5.03
CA LEU A 49 2.55 4.99 -4.13
C LEU A 49 3.77 4.22 -3.62
N THR A 50 3.87 4.08 -2.31
CA THR A 50 4.77 3.12 -1.66
C THR A 50 3.93 2.05 -0.97
N VAL A 51 4.28 0.79 -1.18
CA VAL A 51 3.68 -0.35 -0.48
C VAL A 51 4.77 -1.13 0.23
N GLU A 52 4.61 -1.38 1.52
CA GLU A 52 5.55 -2.15 2.34
C GLU A 52 4.86 -3.39 2.93
N GLU A 53 5.53 -4.54 2.85
CA GLU A 53 5.07 -5.75 3.55
C GLU A 53 5.43 -5.68 5.02
N SER A 54 4.45 -5.84 5.90
CA SER A 54 4.68 -5.81 7.34
C SER A 54 3.67 -6.70 8.03
N GLY A 55 4.14 -7.63 8.87
CA GLY A 55 3.26 -8.43 9.74
C GLY A 55 2.12 -9.19 9.05
N GLY A 56 2.30 -9.64 7.80
CA GLY A 56 1.26 -10.32 7.01
C GLY A 56 0.19 -9.40 6.39
N GLY A 57 0.42 -8.09 6.44
CA GLY A 57 -0.39 -7.06 5.77
C GLY A 57 0.48 -6.17 4.88
N LEU A 58 -0.18 -5.20 4.25
CA LEU A 58 0.42 -4.24 3.35
C LEU A 58 0.19 -2.83 3.87
N ASP A 59 1.27 -2.09 4.09
CA ASP A 59 1.25 -0.69 4.47
C ASP A 59 1.35 0.17 3.21
N PHE A 60 0.30 0.94 2.92
CA PHE A 60 0.21 1.83 1.76
C PHE A 60 0.53 3.25 2.20
N THR A 61 1.35 3.95 1.40
CA THR A 61 1.61 5.38 1.53
C THR A 61 1.48 6.05 0.18
N LEU A 62 0.53 6.98 0.08
CA LEU A 62 0.22 7.79 -1.07
C LEU A 62 0.76 9.20 -0.85
N SER A 63 1.37 9.78 -1.88
CA SER A 63 1.78 11.18 -1.88
C SER A 63 1.55 11.80 -3.25
N LEU A 64 0.86 12.93 -3.29
CA LEU A 64 0.81 13.77 -4.50
C LEU A 64 2.18 14.44 -4.69
N ALA A 65 2.67 14.46 -5.92
CA ALA A 65 3.94 15.03 -6.28
C ALA A 65 3.77 16.46 -6.80
N GLY A 66 4.05 17.44 -5.92
CA GLY A 66 4.44 18.79 -6.32
C GLY A 66 3.34 19.69 -6.91
N THR A 67 3.78 20.88 -7.32
CA THR A 67 2.94 22.04 -7.70
C THR A 67 2.12 21.87 -8.96
N ASP A 68 2.33 20.80 -9.73
CA ASP A 68 1.76 20.62 -11.06
C ASP A 68 0.26 20.34 -11.02
N LEU A 69 -0.20 19.64 -9.98
CA LEU A 69 -1.64 19.50 -9.68
C LEU A 69 -2.22 20.73 -9.00
N GLY A 70 -1.38 21.67 -8.56
CA GLY A 70 -1.79 22.86 -7.83
C GLY A 70 -1.95 22.65 -6.32
N PRO A 71 -2.01 23.75 -5.55
CA PRO A 71 -2.04 23.70 -4.09
C PRO A 71 -3.34 23.13 -3.50
N ASN A 72 -4.39 23.02 -4.31
CA ASN A 72 -5.71 22.56 -3.89
C ASN A 72 -5.96 21.09 -4.27
N ALA A 73 -4.97 20.40 -4.84
CA ALA A 73 -5.08 18.99 -5.19
C ALA A 73 -5.28 18.13 -3.95
N ASP A 74 -6.31 17.30 -3.99
CA ASP A 74 -6.88 16.61 -2.83
C ASP A 74 -7.09 15.13 -3.14
N LEU A 75 -6.58 14.24 -2.27
CA LEU A 75 -6.75 12.80 -2.35
C LEU A 75 -8.14 12.40 -1.86
N HIS A 76 -8.96 11.81 -2.75
CA HIS A 76 -10.33 11.41 -2.41
C HIS A 76 -10.49 9.90 -2.26
N GLU A 77 -10.05 9.12 -3.24
CA GLU A 77 -10.24 7.67 -3.24
C GLU A 77 -9.02 6.95 -3.78
N PHE A 78 -8.75 5.75 -3.29
CA PHE A 78 -7.70 4.87 -3.80
C PHE A 78 -8.27 3.50 -4.14
N TYR A 79 -7.94 2.94 -5.28
CA TYR A 79 -8.47 1.66 -5.77
C TYR A 79 -7.36 0.69 -6.09
N PHE A 80 -7.61 -0.59 -5.81
CA PHE A 80 -6.64 -1.66 -5.97
C PHE A 80 -7.34 -3.01 -6.10
N ASN A 81 -6.60 -4.00 -6.58
CA ASN A 81 -7.03 -5.40 -6.62
C ASN A 81 -6.15 -6.26 -5.74
N ILE A 82 -6.69 -7.39 -5.29
CA ILE A 82 -5.93 -8.44 -4.62
C ILE A 82 -6.15 -9.76 -5.37
N ALA A 83 -5.06 -10.44 -5.71
CA ALA A 83 -5.09 -11.73 -6.37
C ALA A 83 -5.58 -12.82 -5.41
N GLY A 84 -6.45 -13.70 -5.91
CA GLY A 84 -6.99 -14.82 -5.14
C GLY A 84 -8.15 -14.40 -4.25
N ASP A 85 -8.44 -15.23 -3.24
CA ASP A 85 -9.44 -14.95 -2.22
C ASP A 85 -8.69 -14.74 -0.89
N PRO A 86 -8.41 -13.49 -0.47
CA PRO A 86 -7.65 -13.21 0.75
C PRO A 86 -8.48 -13.38 2.03
N GLY A 87 -9.77 -13.72 1.92
CA GLY A 87 -10.72 -13.64 3.02
C GLY A 87 -11.13 -12.20 3.34
N ALA A 88 -11.55 -11.95 4.58
CA ALA A 88 -12.07 -10.65 4.99
C ALA A 88 -10.95 -9.61 5.11
N LEU A 89 -10.98 -8.59 4.25
CA LEU A 89 -10.06 -7.46 4.32
C LEU A 89 -10.44 -6.49 5.44
N GLN A 90 -9.42 -5.97 6.11
CA GLN A 90 -9.53 -4.95 7.14
C GLN A 90 -8.63 -3.78 6.82
N LEU A 91 -9.14 -2.58 7.11
CA LEU A 91 -8.45 -1.32 6.91
C LEU A 91 -8.14 -0.69 8.28
N GLU A 92 -6.87 -0.34 8.47
CA GLU A 92 -6.42 0.48 9.59
C GLU A 92 -5.91 1.82 9.03
N THR A 93 -6.52 2.92 9.48
CA THR A 93 -6.06 4.26 9.13
C THR A 93 -4.82 4.60 9.95
N VAL A 94 -3.70 4.90 9.28
CA VAL A 94 -2.43 5.26 9.94
C VAL A 94 -2.25 6.77 9.97
N SER A 95 -2.71 7.48 8.94
CA SER A 95 -2.70 8.94 8.91
C SER A 95 -3.53 9.54 10.06
N ALA A 96 -3.04 10.65 10.63
CA ALA A 96 -3.82 11.45 11.56
C ALA A 96 -4.87 12.27 10.78
N VAL A 97 -6.09 11.76 10.71
CA VAL A 97 -7.20 12.33 9.92
C VAL A 97 -8.42 12.64 10.80
N ALA A 98 -9.27 13.55 10.33
CA ALA A 98 -10.50 13.92 11.03
C ALA A 98 -11.62 12.89 10.82
N THR A 99 -11.76 12.42 9.59
CA THR A 99 -12.65 11.34 9.17
C THR A 99 -11.83 10.10 8.85
N PRO A 100 -12.08 8.96 9.52
CA PRO A 100 -11.40 7.71 9.24
C PRO A 100 -11.59 7.28 7.79
N PHE A 101 -10.61 6.58 7.23
CA PHE A 101 -10.75 6.00 5.91
C PHE A 101 -11.70 4.80 5.94
N GLU A 102 -12.41 4.57 4.84
CA GLU A 102 -13.39 3.49 4.73
C GLU A 102 -13.05 2.56 3.58
N LEU A 103 -13.04 1.25 3.85
CA LEU A 103 -12.85 0.23 2.83
C LEU A 103 -14.19 -0.09 2.16
N SER A 104 -14.17 -0.22 0.84
CA SER A 104 -15.30 -0.60 0.01
C SER A 104 -14.92 -1.78 -0.88
N THR A 105 -15.94 -2.54 -1.26
CA THR A 105 -15.86 -3.68 -2.19
C THR A 105 -16.68 -3.34 -3.43
N ASP A 106 -16.20 -3.76 -4.60
CA ASP A 106 -16.76 -3.40 -5.91
C ASP A 106 -17.07 -1.89 -6.06
N PRO A 107 -16.09 -0.99 -5.77
CA PRO A 107 -16.32 0.44 -5.85
C PRO A 107 -16.65 0.90 -7.27
N ALA A 108 -17.51 1.91 -7.38
CA ALA A 108 -17.62 2.68 -8.61
C ALA A 108 -16.39 3.60 -8.73
N VAL A 109 -15.60 3.44 -9.80
CA VAL A 109 -14.41 4.27 -10.02
C VAL A 109 -14.83 5.67 -10.46
N ALA A 110 -14.50 6.66 -9.64
CA ALA A 110 -14.69 8.07 -9.92
C ALA A 110 -13.64 8.60 -10.92
N GLY A 111 -13.97 9.69 -11.62
CA GLY A 111 -13.06 10.35 -12.57
C GLY A 111 -13.04 9.79 -13.99
N GLY A 112 -13.99 8.91 -14.37
CA GLY A 112 -14.22 8.58 -15.78
C GLY A 112 -13.21 7.62 -16.42
N ALA A 113 -12.17 7.19 -15.69
CA ALA A 113 -11.20 6.22 -16.18
C ALA A 113 -11.80 4.87 -16.55
N GLY A 114 -13.03 4.54 -16.12
CA GLY A 114 -13.78 3.35 -16.55
C GLY A 114 -13.12 2.01 -16.22
N ALA A 115 -12.11 2.00 -15.35
CA ALA A 115 -11.53 0.80 -14.81
C ALA A 115 -12.48 0.15 -13.79
N ALA A 116 -12.36 -1.15 -13.61
CA ALA A 116 -13.03 -1.89 -12.53
C ALA A 116 -11.97 -2.34 -11.53
N PHE A 117 -12.20 -2.12 -10.24
CA PHE A 117 -11.36 -2.62 -9.16
C PHE A 117 -12.22 -3.38 -8.16
N ASP A 118 -11.62 -4.36 -7.50
CA ASP A 118 -12.32 -5.15 -6.47
C ASP A 118 -12.48 -4.36 -5.17
N TYR A 119 -11.54 -3.46 -4.88
CA TYR A 119 -11.48 -2.73 -3.61
C TYR A 119 -11.20 -1.24 -3.80
N GLY A 120 -11.77 -0.45 -2.91
CA GLY A 120 -11.55 1.00 -2.84
C GLY A 120 -11.43 1.48 -1.40
N VAL A 121 -10.58 2.48 -1.16
CA VAL A 121 -10.45 3.20 0.11
C VAL A 121 -10.94 4.62 -0.11
N ASN A 122 -12.02 5.00 0.57
CA ASN A 122 -12.44 6.40 0.66
C ASN A 122 -11.56 7.11 1.70
N LEU A 123 -10.94 8.20 1.29
CA LEU A 123 -9.97 8.96 2.10
C LEU A 123 -10.62 10.12 2.87
N GLY A 124 -11.95 10.11 3.00
CA GLY A 124 -12.73 11.01 3.84
C GLY A 124 -13.17 12.31 3.15
N GLU A 125 -13.64 12.26 1.90
CA GLU A 125 -14.43 13.30 1.22
C GLU A 125 -13.90 14.76 1.28
N GLY A 126 -12.59 14.96 1.11
CA GLY A 126 -11.97 16.24 0.73
C GLY A 126 -12.18 17.48 1.60
N ALA A 127 -11.92 18.66 1.00
CA ALA A 127 -11.68 19.96 1.64
C ALA A 127 -12.73 20.55 2.63
N GLY A 128 -13.91 19.94 2.81
CA GLY A 128 -15.01 20.49 3.60
C GLY A 128 -15.47 19.57 4.73
N PRO A 129 -15.86 20.07 5.92
CA PRO A 129 -16.38 19.22 7.01
C PRO A 129 -17.62 18.42 6.58
N PRO A 130 -17.72 17.13 6.92
CA PRO A 130 -16.87 16.39 7.86
C PRO A 130 -15.54 15.86 7.30
N GLY A 131 -15.20 16.16 6.05
CA GLY A 131 -14.03 15.59 5.37
C GLY A 131 -12.65 16.03 5.88
N ASN A 132 -11.62 15.43 5.28
CA ASN A 132 -10.24 15.51 5.75
C ASN A 132 -9.45 16.76 5.33
N GLY A 133 -10.09 17.73 4.65
CA GLY A 133 -9.35 18.87 4.12
C GLY A 133 -8.65 18.51 2.81
N VAL A 134 -7.76 19.39 2.33
CA VAL A 134 -6.91 19.13 1.16
C VAL A 134 -5.82 18.14 1.56
N LEU A 135 -6.04 16.85 1.30
CA LEU A 135 -5.16 15.76 1.68
C LEU A 135 -4.13 15.52 0.58
N GLN A 136 -2.86 15.84 0.83
CA GLN A 136 -1.77 15.60 -0.13
C GLN A 136 -1.03 14.28 0.09
N SER A 137 -1.21 13.68 1.26
CA SER A 137 -0.64 12.37 1.60
C SER A 137 -1.60 11.56 2.46
N ALA A 138 -1.62 10.25 2.23
CA ALA A 138 -2.45 9.31 2.97
C ALA A 138 -1.66 8.03 3.24
N SER A 139 -1.73 7.54 4.46
CA SER A 139 -1.14 6.26 4.87
C SER A 139 -2.18 5.41 5.58
N PHE A 140 -2.24 4.15 5.19
CA PHE A 140 -3.15 3.17 5.76
C PHE A 140 -2.59 1.77 5.58
N ARG A 141 -3.13 0.83 6.36
CA ARG A 141 -2.72 -0.56 6.35
C ARG A 141 -3.90 -1.45 5.98
N ILE A 142 -3.64 -2.42 5.11
CA ILE A 142 -4.58 -3.47 4.74
C ILE A 142 -4.08 -4.80 5.30
N THR A 143 -4.97 -5.49 6.01
CA THR A 143 -4.76 -6.88 6.45
C THR A 143 -5.92 -7.74 5.94
N ALA A 144 -5.72 -9.05 5.93
CA ALA A 144 -6.76 -10.01 5.59
C ALA A 144 -6.64 -11.27 6.46
N ASP A 145 -7.55 -12.22 6.28
CA ASP A 145 -7.48 -13.52 6.96
C ASP A 145 -6.25 -14.31 6.51
N ASP A 146 -5.97 -14.29 5.21
CA ASP A 146 -4.75 -14.86 4.63
C ASP A 146 -3.64 -13.78 4.51
N PRO A 147 -2.36 -14.13 4.77
CA PRO A 147 -1.27 -13.17 4.69
C PRO A 147 -1.13 -12.53 3.30
N LEU A 148 -1.06 -11.20 3.27
CA LEU A 148 -0.85 -10.44 2.05
C LEU A 148 0.64 -10.23 1.76
N THR A 149 0.98 -10.21 0.47
CA THR A 149 2.32 -9.92 -0.04
C THR A 149 2.21 -8.97 -1.23
N LEU A 150 3.31 -8.36 -1.67
CA LEU A 150 3.35 -7.54 -2.89
C LEU A 150 2.91 -8.33 -4.12
N ALA A 151 3.14 -9.65 -4.16
CA ALA A 151 2.65 -10.51 -5.23
C ALA A 151 1.12 -10.58 -5.29
N SER A 152 0.44 -10.34 -4.16
CA SER A 152 -1.00 -10.24 -4.08
C SER A 152 -1.55 -9.03 -4.86
N LEU A 153 -0.74 -8.00 -5.15
CA LEU A 153 -1.17 -6.79 -5.89
C LEU A 153 -1.03 -6.93 -7.42
N SER A 154 -0.78 -8.14 -7.92
CA SER A 154 -0.54 -8.43 -9.33
C SER A 154 -1.73 -8.28 -10.30
N PRO A 155 -3.02 -8.34 -9.91
CA PRO A 155 -4.11 -8.24 -10.89
C PRO A 155 -4.17 -6.86 -11.52
N LEU A 156 -4.28 -6.85 -12.85
CA LEU A 156 -4.38 -5.65 -13.68
C LEU A 156 -5.84 -5.34 -13.99
N SER A 157 -6.23 -4.09 -13.79
CA SER A 157 -7.43 -3.48 -14.35
C SER A 157 -7.09 -2.79 -15.66
N ALA A 158 -8.08 -2.56 -16.51
CA ALA A 158 -7.93 -1.78 -17.74
C ALA A 158 -8.80 -0.53 -17.68
N THR A 159 -8.23 0.63 -17.99
CA THR A 159 -9.02 1.86 -18.17
C THR A 159 -9.89 1.77 -19.43
N SER A 160 -10.84 2.69 -19.58
CA SER A 160 -11.68 2.86 -20.77
C SER A 160 -10.86 3.11 -22.05
N GLN A 161 -9.61 3.56 -21.92
CA GLN A 161 -8.65 3.74 -23.00
C GLN A 161 -7.79 2.49 -23.28
N GLY A 162 -8.00 1.39 -22.55
CA GLY A 162 -7.25 0.14 -22.69
C GLY A 162 -5.88 0.14 -22.02
N ILE A 163 -5.61 1.10 -21.13
CA ILE A 163 -4.36 1.15 -20.36
C ILE A 163 -4.48 0.20 -19.18
N GLN A 164 -3.53 -0.72 -19.04
CA GLN A 164 -3.49 -1.62 -17.89
C GLN A 164 -2.90 -0.90 -16.68
N VAL A 165 -3.53 -1.09 -15.51
CA VAL A 165 -3.17 -0.44 -14.24
C VAL A 165 -3.41 -1.43 -13.08
N ASN A 166 -2.56 -1.43 -12.06
CA ASN A 166 -2.76 -2.18 -10.81
C ASN A 166 -3.49 -1.35 -9.76
N PHE A 167 -3.32 -0.04 -9.84
CA PHE A 167 -3.86 0.91 -8.88
C PHE A 167 -4.48 2.08 -9.61
N ALA A 168 -5.51 2.65 -8.99
CA ALA A 168 -6.01 3.95 -9.35
C ALA A 168 -6.11 4.85 -8.11
N LEU A 169 -5.96 6.14 -8.30
CA LEU A 169 -6.18 7.14 -7.27
C LEU A 169 -7.07 8.23 -7.85
N HIS A 170 -8.09 8.65 -7.13
CA HIS A 170 -8.94 9.77 -7.48
C HIS A 170 -8.46 11.03 -6.77
N VAL A 171 -8.19 12.06 -7.56
CA VAL A 171 -7.76 13.38 -7.10
C VAL A 171 -8.80 14.42 -7.51
N GLN A 172 -9.09 15.39 -6.64
CA GLN A 172 -9.94 16.53 -6.94
C GLN A 172 -9.22 17.87 -6.67
N GLY A 173 -9.82 18.96 -7.12
CA GLY A 173 -9.35 20.31 -6.80
C GLY A 173 -8.05 20.71 -7.49
N THR A 174 -7.67 20.02 -8.56
CA THR A 174 -6.45 20.32 -9.30
C THR A 174 -6.57 21.66 -10.02
N SER A 175 -5.44 22.30 -10.30
CA SER A 175 -5.36 23.50 -11.14
C SER A 175 -5.14 23.19 -12.62
N ALA A 176 -5.25 21.92 -13.02
CA ALA A 176 -5.09 21.53 -14.41
C ALA A 176 -6.26 22.08 -15.25
N PRO A 177 -5.99 22.70 -16.41
CA PRO A 177 -7.04 23.27 -17.24
C PRO A 177 -8.01 22.16 -17.66
N PHE A 178 -9.32 22.41 -17.44
CA PHE A 178 -10.43 21.50 -17.76
C PHE A 178 -10.58 20.25 -16.90
N ALA A 179 -9.74 20.04 -15.89
CA ALA A 179 -9.84 18.87 -15.03
C ALA A 179 -10.48 19.24 -13.69
N THR A 180 -11.66 18.69 -13.42
CA THR A 180 -12.35 18.86 -12.12
C THR A 180 -12.18 17.65 -11.21
N SER A 181 -11.65 16.55 -11.75
CA SER A 181 -11.55 15.24 -11.09
C SER A 181 -10.73 14.30 -11.98
N GLU A 182 -9.61 13.78 -11.48
CA GLU A 182 -8.70 12.94 -12.25
C GLU A 182 -8.48 11.58 -11.61
N THR A 183 -8.44 10.54 -12.43
CA THR A 183 -8.00 9.22 -12.01
C THR A 183 -6.53 9.00 -12.39
N VAL A 184 -5.73 8.53 -11.44
CA VAL A 184 -4.28 8.33 -11.56
C VAL A 184 -3.98 6.84 -11.54
N GLY A 185 -3.54 6.28 -12.66
CA GLY A 185 -3.22 4.87 -12.81
C GLY A 185 -1.74 4.53 -12.56
N GLY A 186 -1.45 3.44 -11.86
CA GLY A 186 -0.09 2.92 -11.69
C GLY A 186 0.06 1.48 -12.16
N VAL A 187 1.17 1.14 -12.82
CA VAL A 187 1.53 -0.25 -13.15
C VAL A 187 2.64 -0.75 -12.24
N ILE A 188 2.44 -1.92 -11.63
CA ILE A 188 3.52 -2.72 -11.06
C ILE A 188 4.27 -3.36 -12.24
N PRO A 189 5.60 -3.18 -12.35
CA PRO A 189 6.38 -3.99 -13.27
C PRO A 189 6.15 -5.46 -12.95
N GLU A 190 5.73 -6.26 -13.95
CA GLU A 190 5.34 -7.67 -13.75
C GLU A 190 6.27 -8.39 -12.75
N PRO A 191 5.75 -9.23 -11.84
CA PRO A 191 6.57 -9.94 -10.85
C PRO A 191 7.77 -10.66 -11.46
N GLY A 192 7.66 -11.15 -12.70
CA GLY A 192 8.77 -11.74 -13.45
C GLY A 192 9.89 -10.75 -13.77
N THR A 193 9.56 -9.50 -14.09
CA THR A 193 10.50 -8.39 -14.32
C THR A 193 11.20 -7.97 -13.03
N LEU A 194 10.47 -7.91 -11.91
CA LEU A 194 11.07 -7.66 -10.59
C LEU A 194 11.98 -8.82 -10.16
N LEU A 195 11.59 -10.06 -10.42
CA LEU A 195 12.43 -11.23 -10.15
C LEU A 195 13.67 -11.24 -11.04
N LEU A 196 13.55 -10.87 -12.33
CA LEU A 196 14.70 -10.74 -13.23
C LEU A 196 15.63 -9.59 -12.83
N LEU A 197 15.07 -8.47 -12.39
CA LEU A 197 15.83 -7.33 -11.91
C LEU A 197 16.57 -7.67 -10.60
N ALA A 198 15.87 -8.29 -9.65
CA ALA A 198 16.45 -8.76 -8.40
C ALA A 198 17.52 -9.84 -8.63
N ALA A 199 17.27 -10.79 -9.53
CA ALA A 199 18.24 -11.79 -9.94
C ALA A 199 19.44 -11.18 -10.68
N GLY A 200 19.19 -10.18 -11.54
CA GLY A 200 20.22 -9.45 -12.29
C GLY A 200 21.14 -8.65 -11.36
N LEU A 201 20.59 -7.92 -10.39
CA LEU A 201 21.34 -7.18 -9.38
C LEU A 201 22.12 -8.13 -8.45
N SER A 202 21.53 -9.25 -8.05
CA SER A 202 22.20 -10.28 -7.25
C SER A 202 23.36 -10.92 -8.01
N GLY A 203 23.18 -11.18 -9.32
CA GLY A 203 24.21 -11.67 -10.21
C GLY A 203 25.39 -10.70 -10.35
N LEU A 204 25.12 -9.41 -10.46
CA LEU A 204 26.14 -8.35 -10.52
C LEU A 204 26.92 -8.22 -9.21
N ALA A 205 26.24 -8.28 -8.06
CA ALA A 205 26.89 -8.23 -6.74
C ALA A 205 27.82 -9.45 -6.50
N LEU A 206 27.40 -10.65 -6.96
CA LEU A 206 28.21 -11.86 -6.87
C LEU A 206 29.39 -11.86 -7.86
N HIS A 207 29.21 -11.28 -9.06
CA HIS A 207 30.29 -11.17 -10.04
C HIS A 207 31.33 -10.12 -9.63
N GLY A 208 30.91 -8.97 -9.09
CA GLY A 208 31.82 -7.93 -8.59
C GLY A 208 32.72 -8.39 -7.44
N ARG A 209 32.25 -9.31 -6.58
CA ARG A 209 33.06 -9.89 -5.49
C ARG A 209 34.12 -10.89 -5.95
N ARG A 210 34.09 -11.35 -7.20
CA ARG A 210 35.11 -12.23 -7.78
C ARG A 210 36.20 -11.48 -8.54
N SER A 211 36.05 -10.18 -8.72
CA SER A 211 36.95 -9.33 -9.51
C SER A 211 37.75 -8.32 -8.67
N SER A 212 37.76 -8.45 -7.33
CA SER A 212 38.72 -7.77 -6.44
C SER A 212 39.79 -8.73 -5.94
#